data_AF-A0A818UCB1-F1
#
_entry.id   AF-A0A818UCB1-F1
#
_cell.length_a   1.000
_cell.length_b   1.000
_cell.length_c   1.000
_cell.angle_alpha   90.00
_cell.angle_beta   90.00
_cell.angle_gamma   90.00
#
_symmetry.space_group_name_H-M   'P 1'
#
loop_
_entity.id
_entity.type
_entity.pdbx_description
1 polymer ?
#
loop_
_entity_poly.entity_id
_entity_poly.type
_entity_poly.pdbx_seq_one_letter_code
_entity_poly.pdbx_strand_id
1 'polypeptide(L)'
;MTGSLNPIHRSHIKNLQHVRNYLEHHRSKPLNVLAAYLSPTHDSYVLDKLGHSDWISAEERCELCEQVIGLDENTKSWISVAKGECQFNGFVDFDEVSMSFAEFLNYELCGPEKLLKHPLKIVYICGLDHFNKCPYVTQLVTAENVTCAVIYRPGASDSRIKNFEETLPNLYYIPLADERETLVDISSTAIRQQHHNPTKTDLTGLTYQCVIDFLEKKYGKK
;
A
#
# COMPACT_ATOMS: atom_id res chain seq x y z
N MET A 1 1.12 -3.74 0.84
CA MET A 1 0.76 -2.68 -0.13
C MET A 1 2.02 -2.25 -0.84
N THR A 2 2.08 -2.45 -2.16
CA THR A 2 3.21 -2.01 -3.01
C THR A 2 2.95 -0.60 -3.54
N GLY A 3 3.99 0.07 -4.04
CA GLY A 3 3.83 1.29 -4.82
C GLY A 3 5.01 2.26 -4.73
N SER A 4 4.89 3.39 -5.43
CA SER A 4 5.96 4.40 -5.45
C SER A 4 6.21 4.98 -4.07
N LEU A 5 5.18 5.22 -3.25
CA LEU A 5 5.29 5.83 -1.91
C LEU A 5 6.20 7.09 -1.92
N ASN A 6 5.97 7.98 -2.91
CA ASN A 6 6.87 9.07 -3.27
C ASN A 6 6.19 10.46 -3.13
N PRO A 7 6.05 11.00 -1.90
CA PRO A 7 6.36 10.38 -0.62
C PRO A 7 5.20 9.55 -0.04
N ILE A 8 5.45 8.87 1.07
CA ILE A 8 4.40 8.34 1.94
C ILE A 8 3.52 9.48 2.49
N HIS A 9 2.23 9.19 2.72
CA HIS A 9 1.24 10.14 3.21
C HIS A 9 0.11 9.44 3.96
N ARG A 10 -0.78 10.21 4.58
CA ARG A 10 -1.80 9.70 5.53
C ARG A 10 -2.73 8.66 4.91
N SER A 11 -3.11 8.83 3.64
CA SER A 11 -3.97 7.86 2.94
C SER A 11 -3.34 6.46 2.84
N HIS A 12 -2.01 6.31 2.76
CA HIS A 12 -1.37 4.99 2.74
C HIS A 12 -1.59 4.22 4.05
N ILE A 13 -1.41 4.87 5.20
CA ILE A 13 -1.61 4.26 6.52
C ILE A 13 -3.10 3.99 6.76
N LYS A 14 -3.97 4.96 6.44
CA LYS A 14 -5.42 4.80 6.59
C LYS A 14 -5.95 3.65 5.73
N ASN A 15 -5.48 3.49 4.50
CA ASN A 15 -5.86 2.35 3.66
C ASN A 15 -5.56 1.01 4.32
N LEU A 16 -4.38 0.85 4.96
CA LEU A 16 -4.07 -0.36 5.72
C LEU A 16 -5.04 -0.56 6.89
N GLN A 17 -5.32 0.50 7.66
CA GLN A 17 -6.24 0.46 8.80
C GLN A 17 -7.68 0.09 8.38
N HIS A 18 -8.20 0.68 7.31
CA HIS A 18 -9.53 0.36 6.78
C HIS A 18 -9.59 -1.09 6.27
N VAL A 19 -8.56 -1.54 5.55
CA VAL A 19 -8.48 -2.93 5.09
C VAL A 19 -8.49 -3.88 6.28
N ARG A 20 -7.67 -3.62 7.29
CA ARG A 20 -7.64 -4.43 8.51
C ARG A 20 -9.02 -4.51 9.16
N ASN A 21 -9.62 -3.36 9.43
CA ASN A 21 -10.94 -3.29 10.06
C ASN A 21 -12.00 -4.04 9.25
N TYR A 22 -12.00 -3.87 7.91
CA TYR A 22 -12.94 -4.53 7.03
C TYR A 22 -12.78 -6.06 7.02
N LEU A 23 -11.54 -6.54 6.92
CA LEU A 23 -11.25 -7.98 6.87
C LEU A 23 -11.55 -8.67 8.20
N GLU A 24 -11.21 -8.04 9.34
CA GLU A 24 -11.49 -8.59 10.68
C GLU A 24 -12.99 -8.67 10.98
N HIS A 25 -13.79 -7.73 10.46
CA HIS A 25 -15.23 -7.66 10.68
C HIS A 25 -16.08 -8.11 9.48
N HIS A 26 -15.48 -8.77 8.49
CA HIS A 26 -16.19 -9.21 7.30
C HIS A 26 -17.26 -10.25 7.67
N ARG A 27 -18.54 -9.97 7.31
CA ARG A 27 -19.70 -10.74 7.79
C ARG A 27 -19.64 -12.24 7.52
N SER A 28 -19.18 -12.63 6.34
CA SER A 28 -19.20 -14.04 5.88
C SER A 28 -17.85 -14.74 5.91
N LYS A 29 -16.74 -14.00 5.99
CA LYS A 29 -15.38 -14.54 5.83
C LYS A 29 -14.37 -13.64 6.57
N PRO A 30 -14.46 -13.55 7.91
CA PRO A 30 -13.54 -12.72 8.68
C PRO A 30 -12.12 -13.30 8.63
N LEU A 31 -11.13 -12.42 8.55
CA LEU A 31 -9.71 -12.77 8.62
C LEU A 31 -9.06 -12.07 9.82
N ASN A 32 -8.22 -12.79 10.55
CA ASN A 32 -7.38 -12.18 11.58
C ASN A 32 -6.14 -11.56 10.94
N VAL A 33 -5.99 -10.24 11.02
CA VAL A 33 -4.87 -9.53 10.40
C VAL A 33 -3.72 -9.43 11.39
N LEU A 34 -2.65 -10.19 11.14
CA LEU A 34 -1.49 -10.27 12.04
C LEU A 34 -0.51 -9.11 11.84
N ALA A 35 -0.31 -8.70 10.59
CA ALA A 35 0.63 -7.66 10.22
C ALA A 35 0.26 -7.05 8.86
N ALA A 36 0.79 -5.87 8.58
CA ALA A 36 0.78 -5.24 7.26
C ALA A 36 2.16 -4.74 6.88
N TYR A 37 2.42 -4.71 5.58
CA TYR A 37 3.70 -4.28 5.02
C TYR A 37 3.49 -3.17 4.00
N LEU A 38 4.24 -2.08 4.17
CA LEU A 38 4.52 -1.13 3.09
C LEU A 38 5.71 -1.66 2.31
N SER A 39 5.56 -1.80 1.00
CA SER A 39 6.62 -2.26 0.11
C SER A 39 6.91 -1.16 -0.90
N PRO A 40 7.84 -0.23 -0.61
CA PRO A 40 8.29 0.74 -1.60
C PRO A 40 8.84 0.01 -2.83
N THR A 41 8.43 0.44 -4.01
CA THR A 41 8.87 -0.19 -5.27
C THR A 41 10.30 0.16 -5.66
N HIS A 42 10.87 -0.52 -6.65
CA HIS A 42 12.23 -0.28 -7.13
C HIS A 42 12.41 1.11 -7.77
N ASP A 43 13.63 1.65 -7.67
CA ASP A 43 13.93 3.01 -8.12
C ASP A 43 13.78 3.22 -9.62
N SER A 44 14.10 2.21 -10.44
CA SER A 44 13.90 2.29 -11.89
C SER A 44 12.45 2.58 -12.26
N TYR A 45 11.48 2.00 -11.55
CA TYR A 45 10.06 2.25 -11.79
C TYR A 45 9.66 3.68 -11.39
N VAL A 46 10.15 4.15 -10.23
CA VAL A 46 9.82 5.50 -9.76
C VAL A 46 10.47 6.56 -10.66
N LEU A 47 11.71 6.35 -11.09
CA LEU A 47 12.43 7.19 -12.03
C LEU A 47 11.73 7.27 -13.39
N ASP A 48 11.33 6.15 -13.97
CA ASP A 48 10.61 6.11 -15.24
C ASP A 48 9.28 6.89 -15.16
N LYS A 49 8.57 6.74 -14.04
CA LYS A 49 7.29 7.38 -13.79
C LYS A 49 7.36 8.88 -13.51
N LEU A 50 8.38 9.34 -12.78
CA LEU A 50 8.44 10.71 -12.23
C LEU A 50 9.55 11.58 -12.82
N GLY A 51 10.54 10.98 -13.48
CA GLY A 51 11.76 11.65 -13.90
C GLY A 51 12.70 12.01 -12.74
N HIS A 52 13.81 12.66 -13.07
CA HIS A 52 14.90 12.94 -12.13
C HIS A 52 14.62 14.05 -11.11
N SER A 53 13.62 14.90 -11.32
CA SER A 53 13.39 16.07 -10.47
C SER A 53 12.62 15.75 -9.18
N ASP A 54 11.75 14.74 -9.21
CA ASP A 54 10.71 14.52 -8.20
C ASP A 54 10.78 13.15 -7.52
N TRP A 55 11.73 12.30 -7.92
CA TRP A 55 11.92 10.98 -7.35
C TRP A 55 12.71 11.04 -6.03
N ILE A 56 12.33 10.16 -5.12
CA ILE A 56 12.98 9.89 -3.84
C ILE A 56 13.51 8.45 -3.96
N SER A 57 14.77 8.24 -3.57
CA SER A 57 15.40 6.92 -3.66
C SER A 57 14.68 5.90 -2.79
N ALA A 58 14.85 4.62 -3.11
CA ALA A 58 14.21 3.52 -2.41
C ALA A 58 14.58 3.50 -0.94
N GLU A 59 15.85 3.75 -0.65
CA GLU A 59 16.39 3.84 0.71
C GLU A 59 15.68 4.96 1.48
N GLU A 60 15.66 6.18 0.97
CA GLU A 60 14.98 7.31 1.60
C GLU A 60 13.46 7.07 1.75
N ARG A 61 12.82 6.43 0.76
CA ARG A 61 11.39 6.07 0.86
C ARG A 61 11.14 5.04 1.95
N CYS A 62 12.01 4.06 2.11
CA CYS A 62 11.94 3.09 3.22
C CYS A 62 12.10 3.81 4.56
N GLU A 63 13.10 4.67 4.70
CA GLU A 63 13.34 5.45 5.92
C GLU A 63 12.14 6.32 6.29
N LEU A 64 11.55 7.03 5.31
CA LEU A 64 10.34 7.82 5.54
C LEU A 64 9.16 6.95 5.99
N CYS A 65 9.00 5.75 5.40
CA CYS A 65 7.97 4.83 5.83
C CYS A 65 8.19 4.36 7.28
N GLU A 66 9.42 3.99 7.64
CA GLU A 66 9.78 3.57 9.01
C GLU A 66 9.57 4.71 10.01
N GLN A 67 9.97 5.94 9.67
CA GLN A 67 9.72 7.12 10.50
C GLN A 67 8.23 7.35 10.72
N VAL A 68 7.43 7.34 9.64
CA VAL A 68 5.97 7.54 9.72
C VAL A 68 5.29 6.46 10.56
N ILE A 69 5.67 5.19 10.37
CA ILE A 69 5.17 4.07 11.17
C ILE A 69 5.53 4.28 12.65
N GLY A 70 6.74 4.76 12.94
CA GLY A 70 7.25 4.98 14.29
C GLY A 70 6.64 6.17 15.04
N LEU A 71 5.81 7.01 14.39
CA LEU A 71 5.18 8.16 15.05
C LEU A 71 4.07 7.78 16.04
N ASP A 72 3.50 6.58 15.92
CA ASP A 72 2.36 6.12 16.71
C ASP A 72 2.52 4.62 17.05
N GLU A 73 2.42 4.28 18.33
CA GLU A 73 2.63 2.90 18.81
C GLU A 73 1.56 1.94 18.27
N ASN A 74 0.34 2.41 18.04
CA ASN A 74 -0.69 1.59 17.43
C ASN A 74 -0.32 1.21 15.99
N THR A 75 0.20 2.13 15.19
CA THR A 75 0.71 1.86 13.83
C THR A 75 1.91 0.92 13.85
N LYS A 76 2.90 1.20 14.70
CA LYS A 76 4.14 0.42 14.85
C LYS A 76 3.92 -1.01 15.33
N SER A 77 2.82 -1.29 16.05
CA SER A 77 2.56 -2.62 16.60
C SER A 77 2.27 -3.70 15.55
N TRP A 78 1.90 -3.32 14.32
CA TRP A 78 1.51 -4.28 13.27
C TRP A 78 1.85 -3.86 11.83
N ILE A 79 2.31 -2.62 11.60
CA ILE A 79 2.75 -2.17 10.27
C ILE A 79 4.28 -2.10 10.23
N SER A 80 4.87 -2.69 9.19
CA SER A 80 6.31 -2.69 8.95
C SER A 80 6.64 -2.33 7.49
N VAL A 81 7.92 -2.08 7.20
CA VAL A 81 8.42 -1.88 5.84
C VAL A 81 9.03 -3.19 5.32
N ALA A 82 8.59 -3.65 4.15
CA ALA A 82 9.21 -4.74 3.42
C ALA A 82 10.14 -4.16 2.36
N LYS A 83 11.46 -4.37 2.52
CA LYS A 83 12.49 -3.81 1.63
C LYS A 83 12.82 -4.70 0.42
N GLY A 84 12.26 -5.92 0.38
CA GLY A 84 12.60 -6.92 -0.65
C GLY A 84 12.36 -6.43 -2.07
N GLU A 85 11.22 -5.77 -2.33
CA GLU A 85 10.87 -5.25 -3.66
C GLU A 85 11.89 -4.21 -4.17
N CYS A 86 12.30 -3.27 -3.32
CA CYS A 86 13.22 -2.22 -3.75
C CYS A 86 14.70 -2.62 -3.73
N GLN A 87 15.05 -3.71 -3.04
CA GLN A 87 16.41 -4.25 -3.00
C GLN A 87 16.68 -5.29 -4.09
N PHE A 88 15.66 -5.71 -4.82
CA PHE A 88 15.82 -6.65 -5.92
C PHE A 88 16.60 -6.04 -7.09
N ASN A 89 17.22 -6.89 -7.92
CA ASN A 89 17.95 -6.43 -9.10
C ASN A 89 16.96 -6.06 -10.22
N GLY A 90 16.44 -4.83 -10.17
CA GLY A 90 15.46 -4.32 -11.13
C GLY A 90 14.03 -4.28 -10.57
N PHE A 91 13.13 -3.73 -11.39
CA PHE A 91 11.72 -3.66 -11.04
C PHE A 91 11.05 -5.03 -11.17
N VAL A 92 10.29 -5.39 -10.13
CA VAL A 92 9.46 -6.59 -10.07
C VAL A 92 8.01 -6.14 -9.89
N ASP A 93 7.09 -6.75 -10.63
CA ASP A 93 5.69 -6.36 -10.58
C ASP A 93 5.00 -6.90 -9.31
N PHE A 94 3.86 -6.30 -8.96
CA PHE A 94 3.22 -6.50 -7.66
C PHE A 94 2.77 -7.95 -7.40
N ASP A 95 2.47 -8.71 -8.46
CA ASP A 95 2.02 -10.09 -8.39
C ASP A 95 3.16 -11.01 -7.97
N GLU A 96 4.33 -10.89 -8.60
CA GLU A 96 5.53 -11.64 -8.23
C GLU A 96 5.98 -11.27 -6.81
N VAL A 97 5.99 -9.98 -6.44
CA VAL A 97 6.27 -9.55 -5.06
C VAL A 97 5.32 -10.22 -4.06
N SER A 98 4.02 -10.26 -4.37
CA SER A 98 3.01 -10.83 -3.47
C SER A 98 3.15 -12.35 -3.33
N MET A 99 3.40 -13.06 -4.43
CA MET A 99 3.60 -14.51 -4.45
C MET A 99 4.88 -14.90 -3.72
N SER A 100 6.02 -14.27 -4.05
CA SER A 100 7.29 -14.56 -3.37
C SER A 100 7.23 -14.25 -1.88
N PHE A 101 6.50 -13.21 -1.48
CA PHE A 101 6.32 -12.90 -0.06
C PHE A 101 5.43 -13.93 0.65
N ALA A 102 4.39 -14.43 -0.01
CA ALA A 102 3.56 -15.51 0.51
C ALA A 102 4.36 -16.80 0.70
N GLU A 103 5.16 -17.16 -0.31
CA GLU A 103 6.04 -18.33 -0.27
C GLU A 103 7.07 -18.19 0.85
N PHE A 104 7.77 -17.05 0.94
CA PHE A 104 8.76 -16.79 1.96
C PHE A 104 8.19 -16.91 3.38
N LEU A 105 7.10 -16.21 3.67
CA LEU A 105 6.52 -16.23 5.02
C LEU A 105 5.95 -17.60 5.40
N ASN A 106 5.32 -18.30 4.46
CA ASN A 106 4.81 -19.64 4.74
C ASN A 106 5.92 -20.67 4.86
N TYR A 107 6.98 -20.54 4.06
CA TYR A 107 8.19 -21.32 4.25
C TYR A 107 8.75 -21.07 5.64
N GLU A 108 9.01 -19.82 6.06
CA GLU A 108 9.64 -19.53 7.35
C GLU A 108 8.77 -19.88 8.57
N LEU A 109 7.46 -19.63 8.49
CA LEU A 109 6.59 -19.63 9.67
C LEU A 109 5.62 -20.81 9.77
N CYS A 110 5.32 -21.52 8.67
CA CYS A 110 4.30 -22.57 8.66
C CYS A 110 4.90 -23.98 8.50
N GLY A 111 4.49 -24.91 9.38
CA GLY A 111 4.91 -26.30 9.32
C GLY A 111 4.78 -27.05 10.66
N PRO A 112 5.06 -28.37 10.68
CA PRO A 112 4.86 -29.21 11.86
C PRO A 112 5.56 -28.69 13.13
N GLU A 113 6.76 -28.13 12.98
CA GLU A 113 7.59 -27.61 14.08
C GLU A 113 7.70 -26.08 14.10
N LYS A 114 6.95 -25.40 13.22
CA LYS A 114 6.99 -23.94 13.10
C LYS A 114 5.87 -23.28 13.89
N LEU A 115 5.95 -21.95 13.99
CA LEU A 115 5.06 -21.09 14.75
C LEU A 115 3.60 -21.28 14.34
N LEU A 116 3.35 -21.42 13.03
CA LEU A 116 2.02 -21.53 12.46
C LEU A 116 1.76 -22.96 11.99
N LYS A 117 0.55 -23.45 12.28
CA LYS A 117 0.06 -24.77 11.83
C LYS A 117 -0.69 -24.72 10.51
N HIS A 118 -1.07 -23.52 10.09
CA HIS A 118 -1.78 -23.25 8.85
C HIS A 118 -1.08 -22.12 8.10
N PRO A 119 -1.10 -22.16 6.76
CA PRO A 119 -0.46 -21.12 5.97
C PRO A 119 -1.15 -19.77 6.18
N LEU A 120 -0.34 -18.71 6.21
CA LEU A 120 -0.77 -17.33 6.11
C LEU A 120 -1.30 -17.04 4.72
N LYS A 121 -2.37 -16.24 4.68
CA LYS A 121 -2.81 -15.59 3.44
C LYS A 121 -2.16 -14.21 3.34
N ILE A 122 -1.54 -13.93 2.20
CA ILE A 122 -1.10 -12.59 1.85
C ILE A 122 -2.24 -11.85 1.19
N VAL A 123 -2.57 -10.68 1.74
CA VAL A 123 -3.56 -9.79 1.15
C VAL A 123 -2.83 -8.70 0.37
N TYR A 124 -2.84 -8.78 -0.96
CA TYR A 124 -2.45 -7.68 -1.83
C TYR A 124 -3.50 -6.56 -1.75
N ILE A 125 -3.06 -5.33 -1.54
CA ILE A 125 -3.93 -4.17 -1.37
C ILE A 125 -3.70 -3.20 -2.51
N CYS A 126 -4.76 -2.84 -3.23
CA CYS A 126 -4.70 -1.82 -4.27
C CYS A 126 -5.96 -0.95 -4.30
N GLY A 127 -5.86 0.20 -4.98
CA GLY A 127 -7.02 1.05 -5.26
C GLY A 127 -7.84 0.52 -6.43
N LEU A 128 -9.14 0.85 -6.44
CA LEU A 128 -10.07 0.50 -7.51
C LEU A 128 -9.61 1.00 -8.89
N ASP A 129 -8.88 2.12 -8.94
CA ASP A 129 -8.30 2.65 -10.18
C ASP A 129 -7.21 1.74 -10.77
N HIS A 130 -6.37 1.14 -9.91
CA HIS A 130 -5.38 0.16 -10.36
C HIS A 130 -6.04 -1.15 -10.77
N PHE A 131 -6.98 -1.66 -9.95
CA PHE A 131 -7.75 -2.86 -10.29
C PHE A 131 -8.37 -2.74 -11.68
N ASN A 132 -9.08 -1.64 -11.97
CA ASN A 132 -9.76 -1.43 -13.25
C ASN A 132 -8.82 -1.35 -14.46
N LYS A 133 -7.56 -0.94 -14.27
CA LYS A 133 -6.55 -0.84 -15.34
C LYS A 133 -5.69 -2.09 -15.47
N CYS A 134 -5.66 -2.94 -14.44
CA CYS A 134 -4.73 -4.06 -14.32
C CYS A 134 -5.50 -5.40 -14.22
N PRO A 135 -5.62 -6.17 -15.33
CA PRO A 135 -6.26 -7.48 -15.29
C PRO A 135 -5.47 -8.51 -14.46
N TYR A 136 -4.16 -8.29 -14.24
CA TYR A 136 -3.32 -9.18 -13.45
C TYR A 136 -3.75 -9.26 -11.98
N VAL A 137 -4.45 -8.26 -11.43
CA VAL A 137 -5.01 -8.34 -10.06
C VAL A 137 -6.05 -9.47 -9.94
N THR A 138 -6.85 -9.69 -10.98
CA THR A 138 -7.81 -10.82 -11.01
C THR A 138 -7.14 -12.17 -11.27
N GLN A 139 -5.93 -12.20 -11.82
CA GLN A 139 -5.14 -13.42 -11.93
C GLN A 139 -4.45 -13.74 -10.60
N LEU A 140 -3.92 -12.73 -9.91
CA LEU A 140 -3.25 -12.90 -8.63
C LEU A 140 -4.14 -13.54 -7.54
N VAL A 141 -5.46 -13.26 -7.53
CA VAL A 141 -6.37 -13.88 -6.55
C VAL A 141 -6.57 -15.39 -6.73
N THR A 142 -6.13 -15.97 -7.85
CA THR A 142 -6.17 -17.43 -8.06
C THR A 142 -4.93 -18.13 -7.54
N ALA A 143 -3.87 -17.38 -7.18
CA ALA A 143 -2.66 -17.94 -6.60
C ALA A 143 -2.92 -18.49 -5.19
N GLU A 144 -2.21 -19.55 -4.84
CA GLU A 144 -2.32 -20.16 -3.52
C GLU A 144 -1.90 -19.19 -2.43
N ASN A 145 -2.63 -19.14 -1.33
CA ASN A 145 -2.33 -18.28 -0.18
C ASN A 145 -2.28 -16.78 -0.50
N VAL A 146 -2.83 -16.35 -1.64
CA VAL A 146 -2.99 -14.94 -1.99
C VAL A 146 -4.47 -14.55 -2.00
N THR A 147 -4.71 -13.30 -1.63
CA THR A 147 -6.02 -12.65 -1.57
C THR A 147 -5.82 -11.22 -2.01
N CYS A 148 -6.83 -10.60 -2.64
CA CYS A 148 -6.78 -9.18 -2.98
C CYS A 148 -7.86 -8.41 -2.23
N ALA A 149 -7.47 -7.28 -1.65
CA ALA A 149 -8.37 -6.28 -1.09
C ALA A 149 -8.29 -5.01 -1.96
N VAL A 150 -9.41 -4.67 -2.58
CA VAL A 150 -9.50 -3.53 -3.49
C VAL A 150 -10.33 -2.44 -2.83
N ILE A 151 -9.70 -1.29 -2.66
CA ILE A 151 -10.27 -0.16 -1.94
C ILE A 151 -11.01 0.75 -2.90
N TYR A 152 -12.26 1.10 -2.59
CA TYR A 152 -13.01 2.09 -3.33
C TYR A 152 -12.23 3.41 -3.49
N ARG A 153 -12.35 4.04 -4.66
CA ARG A 153 -11.87 5.40 -4.91
C ARG A 153 -12.93 6.24 -5.59
N PRO A 154 -13.16 7.49 -5.13
CA PRO A 154 -14.08 8.42 -5.79
C PRO A 154 -13.79 8.55 -7.28
N GLY A 155 -14.84 8.51 -8.10
CA GLY A 155 -14.75 8.62 -9.55
C GLY A 155 -14.33 7.34 -10.30
N ALA A 156 -13.98 6.25 -9.60
CA ALA A 156 -13.75 4.95 -10.23
C ALA A 156 -15.02 4.09 -10.24
N SER A 157 -15.33 3.47 -11.39
CA SER A 157 -16.47 2.53 -11.49
C SER A 157 -16.19 1.26 -10.69
N ASP A 158 -17.18 0.82 -9.90
CA ASP A 158 -17.11 -0.42 -9.13
C ASP A 158 -17.87 -1.60 -9.76
N SER A 159 -18.44 -1.41 -10.96
CA SER A 159 -19.21 -2.46 -11.64
C SER A 159 -18.38 -3.72 -11.90
N ARG A 160 -17.12 -3.55 -12.32
CA ARG A 160 -16.23 -4.68 -12.61
C ARG A 160 -15.94 -5.50 -11.35
N ILE A 161 -15.64 -4.84 -10.23
CA ILE A 161 -15.28 -5.57 -9.01
C ILE A 161 -16.49 -6.26 -8.38
N LYS A 162 -17.67 -5.63 -8.39
CA LYS A 162 -18.91 -6.25 -7.88
C LYS A 162 -19.22 -7.57 -8.59
N ASN A 163 -19.04 -7.63 -9.91
CA ASN A 163 -19.20 -8.87 -10.67
C ASN A 163 -18.19 -9.97 -10.27
N PHE A 164 -16.97 -9.59 -9.87
CA PHE A 164 -15.93 -10.54 -9.48
C PHE A 164 -16.04 -10.98 -8.02
N GLU A 165 -16.49 -10.13 -7.11
CA GLU A 165 -16.59 -10.49 -5.69
C GLU A 165 -17.58 -11.65 -5.46
N GLU A 166 -18.62 -11.74 -6.29
CA GLU A 166 -19.58 -12.86 -6.28
C GLU A 166 -18.97 -14.18 -6.76
N THR A 167 -17.94 -14.12 -7.59
CA THR A 167 -17.37 -15.30 -8.28
C THR A 167 -15.97 -15.69 -7.79
N LEU A 168 -15.24 -14.76 -7.18
CA LEU A 168 -13.86 -14.92 -6.70
C LEU A 168 -13.82 -14.81 -5.17
N PRO A 169 -13.78 -15.93 -4.44
CA PRO A 169 -13.90 -15.91 -2.97
C PRO A 169 -12.71 -15.22 -2.27
N ASN A 170 -11.55 -15.14 -2.92
CA ASN A 170 -10.32 -14.49 -2.44
C ASN A 170 -10.19 -13.02 -2.88
N LEU A 171 -11.27 -12.42 -3.40
CA LEU A 171 -11.36 -10.99 -3.66
C LEU A 171 -12.28 -10.34 -2.62
N TYR A 172 -11.84 -9.20 -2.10
CA TYR A 172 -12.61 -8.35 -1.20
C TYR A 172 -12.72 -6.96 -1.82
N TYR A 173 -13.94 -6.48 -1.99
CA TYR A 173 -14.20 -5.08 -2.27
C TYR A 173 -14.45 -4.34 -0.96
N ILE A 174 -13.76 -3.23 -0.75
CA ILE A 174 -13.90 -2.40 0.46
C ILE A 174 -14.63 -1.12 0.08
N PRO A 175 -15.97 -1.07 0.23
CA PRO A 175 -16.74 0.13 -0.02
C PRO A 175 -16.46 1.15 1.09
N LEU A 176 -15.75 2.23 0.75
CA LEU A 176 -15.54 3.36 1.66
C LEU A 176 -16.66 4.39 1.43
N ALA A 177 -17.90 4.00 1.73
CA ALA A 177 -19.09 4.79 1.37
C ALA A 177 -19.27 6.06 2.21
N ASP A 178 -18.72 6.14 3.43
CA ASP A 178 -18.92 7.29 4.33
C ASP A 178 -17.62 7.93 4.83
N GLU A 179 -16.52 7.17 4.91
CA GLU A 179 -15.28 7.65 5.55
C GLU A 179 -14.41 8.51 4.63
N ARG A 180 -14.55 8.41 3.30
CA ARG A 180 -13.76 9.22 2.35
C ARG A 180 -14.32 10.60 2.04
N GLU A 181 -15.57 10.92 2.37
CA GLU A 181 -16.04 12.31 2.25
C GLU A 181 -15.33 13.23 3.26
N THR A 182 -14.85 12.67 4.38
CA THR A 182 -14.00 13.38 5.35
C THR A 182 -12.49 13.18 5.13
N LEU A 183 -12.10 12.17 4.34
CA LEU A 183 -10.71 11.91 3.95
C LEU A 183 -10.48 12.34 2.51
N VAL A 184 -9.88 13.51 2.33
CA VAL A 184 -9.33 13.97 1.05
C VAL A 184 -8.62 12.79 0.37
N ASP A 185 -8.97 12.49 -0.88
CA ASP A 185 -8.28 11.49 -1.71
C ASP A 185 -6.85 11.98 -1.99
N ILE A 186 -5.99 11.80 -0.99
CA ILE A 186 -4.61 12.29 -1.02
C ILE A 186 -3.81 11.39 -1.95
N SER A 187 -3.17 12.00 -2.95
CA SER A 187 -2.18 11.35 -3.79
C SER A 187 -0.81 11.94 -3.55
N SER A 188 0.25 11.14 -3.71
CA SER A 188 1.62 11.64 -3.62
C SER A 188 1.90 12.70 -4.70
N THR A 189 1.22 12.62 -5.86
CA THR A 189 1.30 13.64 -6.91
C THR A 189 0.78 15.00 -6.43
N ALA A 190 -0.36 15.03 -5.73
CA ALA A 190 -0.88 16.28 -5.17
C ALA A 190 0.09 16.88 -4.13
N ILE A 191 0.72 16.05 -3.29
CA ILE A 191 1.72 16.52 -2.31
C ILE A 191 2.93 17.14 -3.02
N ARG A 192 3.48 16.47 -4.05
CA ARG A 192 4.61 17.03 -4.81
C ARG A 192 4.26 18.33 -5.52
N GLN A 193 3.09 18.40 -6.15
CA GLN A 193 2.61 19.62 -6.81
C GLN A 193 2.44 20.78 -5.81
N GLN A 194 1.88 20.52 -4.64
CA GLN A 194 1.72 21.53 -3.60
C GLN A 194 3.05 21.95 -2.97
N HIS A 195 3.99 21.01 -2.78
CA HIS A 195 5.33 21.34 -2.30
C HIS A 195 6.08 22.30 -3.25
N HIS A 196 5.92 22.10 -4.56
CA HIS A 196 6.50 22.98 -5.59
C HIS A 196 5.77 24.31 -5.76
N ASN A 197 4.62 24.51 -5.10
CA ASN A 197 3.87 25.76 -5.21
C ASN A 197 4.49 26.85 -4.33
N PRO A 198 4.99 27.97 -4.90
CA PRO A 198 5.66 29.04 -4.16
C PRO A 198 4.76 29.75 -3.14
N THR A 199 3.44 29.70 -3.31
CA THR A 199 2.48 30.19 -2.31
C THR A 199 2.25 29.09 -1.27
N LYS A 200 3.15 28.98 -0.28
CA LYS A 200 3.15 28.03 0.85
C LYS A 200 1.79 27.35 1.05
N THR A 201 1.65 26.12 0.58
CA THR A 201 0.46 25.32 0.87
C THR A 201 0.76 24.43 2.07
N ASP A 202 -0.12 24.48 3.07
CA ASP A 202 -0.01 23.67 4.28
C ASP A 202 -0.18 22.18 3.95
N LEU A 203 0.90 21.40 4.06
CA LEU A 203 0.92 19.96 3.81
C LEU A 203 0.52 19.12 5.04
N THR A 204 0.33 19.73 6.22
CA THR A 204 0.14 19.01 7.50
C THR A 204 -1.10 18.13 7.53
N GLY A 205 -2.14 18.50 6.76
CA GLY A 205 -3.35 17.71 6.55
C GLY A 205 -3.18 16.53 5.58
N LEU A 206 -2.15 16.55 4.72
CA LEU A 206 -1.94 15.55 3.67
C LEU A 206 -0.92 14.49 4.08
N THR A 207 0.15 14.91 4.74
CA THR A 207 1.26 14.05 5.15
C THR A 207 1.73 14.34 6.59
N TYR A 208 2.88 13.80 6.96
CA TYR A 208 3.47 13.85 8.29
C TYR A 208 4.59 14.88 8.34
N GLN A 209 4.84 15.45 9.53
CA GLN A 209 5.86 16.49 9.70
C GLN A 209 7.25 16.03 9.23
N CYS A 210 7.66 14.80 9.59
CA CYS A 210 8.95 14.24 9.13
C CYS A 210 9.07 14.16 7.60
N VAL A 211 7.96 13.94 6.88
CA VAL A 211 7.93 13.95 5.42
C VAL A 211 8.06 15.36 4.88
N ILE A 212 7.41 16.35 5.51
CA ILE A 212 7.52 17.76 5.14
C ILE A 212 8.96 18.22 5.32
N ASP A 213 9.56 17.97 6.48
CA ASP A 213 10.94 18.33 6.80
C ASP A 213 11.93 17.70 5.81
N PHE A 214 11.69 16.44 5.42
CA PHE A 214 12.49 15.75 4.41
C PHE A 214 12.39 16.45 3.05
N LEU A 215 11.19 16.77 2.57
CA LEU A 215 11.00 17.42 1.28
C LEU A 215 11.66 18.81 1.25
N GLU A 216 11.49 19.59 2.32
CA GLU A 216 12.12 20.91 2.48
C GLU A 216 13.65 20.79 2.47
N LYS A 217 14.21 19.79 3.14
CA LYS A 217 15.66 19.53 3.14
C LYS A 217 16.17 19.09 1.77
N LYS A 218 15.45 18.20 1.08
CA LYS A 218 15.90 17.58 -0.17
C LYS A 218 15.80 18.54 -1.36
N TYR A 219 14.73 19.32 -1.45
CA TYR A 219 14.43 20.13 -2.64
C TYR A 219 14.50 21.64 -2.38
N GLY A 220 14.56 22.07 -1.12
CA GLY A 220 14.41 23.47 -0.74
C GLY A 220 13.00 23.99 -1.00
N LYS A 221 12.68 25.18 -0.48
CA LYS A 221 11.61 26.00 -1.06
C LYS A 221 12.22 26.71 -2.26
N LYS A 222 11.74 26.38 -3.47
CA LYS A 222 12.04 27.18 -4.66
C LYS A 222 11.31 28.52 -4.58
#